data_AF-A0A645IWF8-F1
#
_entry.id   AF-A0A645IWF8-F1
#
_cell.length_a   1.000
_cell.length_b   1.000
_cell.length_c   1.000
_cell.angle_alpha   90.00
_cell.angle_beta   90.00
_cell.angle_gamma   90.00
#
_symmetry.space_group_name_H-M   'P 1'
#
loop_
_entity.id
_entity.type
_entity.pdbx_description
1 polymer ?
#
loop_
_entity_poly.entity_id
_entity_poly.type
_entity_poly.pdbx_seq_one_letter_code
_entity_poly.pdbx_strand_id
1 'polypeptide(L)'
;MYTKNYIALLTKDNTAETDVERKALFRILSTDDLFRKVTHLYDFKEHSIKPESLESGEVDLSSSSRKLVLAAFNLYNGHYEADIFDTFAGLDDKNFNLVIQAIKIRFNKA
;
A
#
# COMPACT_ATOMS: atom_id res chain seq x y z
N MET A 1 10.24 -11.81 7.40
CA MET A 1 9.06 -12.19 8.21
C MET A 1 8.00 -11.12 8.03
N TYR A 2 6.76 -11.51 7.74
CA TYR A 2 5.67 -10.54 7.56
C TYR A 2 5.19 -9.97 8.90
N THR A 3 4.71 -8.73 8.88
CA THR A 3 4.18 -8.06 10.07
C THR A 3 2.79 -8.60 10.43
N LYS A 4 2.40 -8.49 11.70
CA LYS A 4 1.04 -8.86 12.16
C LYS A 4 -0.05 -8.09 11.39
N ASN A 5 0.18 -6.81 11.11
CA ASN A 5 -0.74 -5.96 10.34
C ASN A 5 -0.93 -6.50 8.91
N TYR A 6 0.14 -6.94 8.25
CA TYR A 6 0.05 -7.47 6.89
C TYR A 6 -0.83 -8.72 6.83
N ILE A 7 -0.59 -9.66 7.76
CA ILE A 7 -1.40 -10.88 7.86
C ILE A 7 -2.86 -10.52 8.15
N ALA A 8 -3.11 -9.58 9.07
CA ALA A 8 -4.45 -9.12 9.40
C ALA A 8 -5.20 -8.53 8.19
N LEU A 9 -4.51 -7.74 7.35
CA LEU A 9 -5.09 -7.20 6.12
C LEU A 9 -5.47 -8.31 5.14
N LEU A 10 -4.57 -9.26 4.87
CA LEU A 10 -4.83 -10.38 3.97
C LEU A 10 -5.99 -11.26 4.45
N THR A 11 -6.03 -11.56 5.76
CA THR A 11 -7.11 -12.35 6.35
C THR A 11 -8.44 -11.61 6.29
N LYS A 12 -8.45 -10.30 6.58
CA LYS A 12 -9.67 -9.49 6.54
C LYS A 12 -10.25 -9.37 5.13
N ASP A 13 -9.39 -9.19 4.14
CA ASP A 13 -9.77 -9.11 2.73
C ASP A 13 -10.06 -10.49 2.10
N ASN A 14 -9.72 -11.59 2.79
CA ASN A 14 -9.74 -12.93 2.21
C ASN A 14 -8.95 -13.01 0.89
N THR A 15 -7.77 -12.37 0.88
CA THR A 15 -6.92 -12.24 -0.31
C THR A 15 -6.43 -13.60 -0.78
N ALA A 16 -6.61 -13.90 -2.07
CA ALA A 16 -6.15 -15.15 -2.65
C ALA A 16 -4.61 -15.27 -2.65
N GLU A 17 -4.08 -16.49 -2.58
CA GLU A 17 -2.64 -16.71 -2.58
C GLU A 17 -1.94 -16.26 -3.87
N THR A 18 -2.66 -16.21 -4.98
CA THR A 18 -2.16 -15.79 -6.28
C THR A 18 -2.33 -14.29 -6.55
N ASP A 19 -3.01 -13.56 -5.66
CA ASP A 19 -3.33 -12.13 -5.81
C ASP A 19 -2.13 -11.27 -5.41
N VAL A 20 -1.22 -11.08 -6.35
CA VAL A 20 0.02 -10.31 -6.14
C VAL A 20 -0.25 -8.81 -6.05
N GLU A 21 -1.33 -8.33 -6.66
CA GLU A 21 -1.82 -6.95 -6.63
C GLU A 21 -2.18 -6.52 -5.21
N ARG A 22 -3.12 -7.22 -4.56
CA ARG A 22 -3.55 -6.92 -3.20
C ARG A 22 -2.45 -7.19 -2.18
N LYS A 23 -1.65 -8.24 -2.39
CA LYS A 23 -0.48 -8.51 -1.54
C LYS A 23 0.53 -7.37 -1.57
N ALA A 24 0.84 -6.81 -2.75
CA ALA A 24 1.73 -5.66 -2.85
C ALA A 24 1.13 -4.42 -2.18
N LEU A 25 -0.13 -4.12 -2.45
CA LEU A 25 -0.90 -3.03 -1.81
C LEU A 25 -0.84 -3.15 -0.28
N PHE A 26 -1.29 -4.28 0.27
CA PHE A 26 -1.34 -4.49 1.72
C PHE A 26 0.03 -4.56 2.36
N ARG A 27 1.09 -4.93 1.63
CA ARG A 27 2.45 -4.86 2.17
C ARG A 27 2.77 -3.44 2.59
N ILE A 28 2.44 -2.45 1.76
CA ILE A 28 2.65 -1.04 2.08
C ILE A 28 1.63 -0.55 3.11
N LEU A 29 0.34 -0.86 2.95
CA LEU A 29 -0.70 -0.42 3.89
C LEU A 29 -0.56 -1.04 5.30
N SER A 30 0.32 -2.02 5.47
CA SER A 30 0.60 -2.67 6.76
C SER A 30 1.51 -1.87 7.72
N THR A 31 2.00 -0.68 7.34
CA THR A 31 2.69 0.20 8.30
C THR A 31 1.76 0.58 9.44
N ASP A 32 2.31 0.86 10.63
CA ASP A 32 1.47 1.16 11.80
C ASP A 32 0.59 2.41 11.60
N ASP A 33 1.07 3.38 10.81
CA ASP A 33 0.31 4.58 10.46
C ASP A 33 -0.82 4.26 9.48
N LEU A 34 -0.51 3.64 8.34
CA LEU A 34 -1.49 3.37 7.29
C LEU A 34 -2.49 2.29 7.69
N PHE A 35 -2.09 1.33 8.51
CA PHE A 35 -2.98 0.27 9.00
C PHE A 35 -4.15 0.85 9.82
N ARG A 36 -3.89 1.87 10.65
CA ARG A 36 -4.95 2.55 11.42
C ARG A 36 -5.91 3.35 10.53
N LYS A 37 -5.47 3.71 9.33
CA LYS A 37 -6.19 4.53 8.36
C LYS A 37 -6.78 3.70 7.20
N VAL A 38 -6.57 2.38 7.21
CA VAL A 38 -6.78 1.54 6.02
C VAL A 38 -8.21 1.54 5.49
N THR A 39 -9.22 1.72 6.34
CA THR A 39 -10.63 1.79 5.92
C THR A 39 -10.98 3.03 5.12
N HIS A 40 -10.16 4.09 5.24
CA HIS A 40 -10.21 5.24 4.36
C HIS A 40 -9.47 4.97 3.05
N LEU A 41 -8.53 4.04 3.00
CA LEU A 41 -7.69 3.79 1.80
C LEU A 41 -8.19 2.63 0.94
N TYR A 42 -8.95 1.71 1.52
CA TYR A 42 -9.39 0.48 0.89
C TYR A 42 -10.76 0.04 1.42
N ASP A 43 -11.64 -0.34 0.51
CA ASP A 43 -12.92 -0.97 0.81
C ASP A 43 -12.79 -2.49 0.79
N PHE A 44 -12.90 -3.12 1.97
CA PHE A 44 -12.82 -4.58 2.10
C PHE A 44 -14.06 -5.31 1.60
N LYS A 45 -15.19 -4.60 1.42
CA LYS A 45 -16.42 -5.20 0.93
C LYS A 45 -16.45 -5.18 -0.60
N GLU A 46 -16.09 -4.03 -1.18
CA GLU A 46 -16.05 -3.85 -2.63
C GLU A 46 -14.70 -4.28 -3.24
N HIS A 47 -13.74 -4.67 -2.38
CA HIS A 47 -12.37 -5.05 -2.73
C HIS A 47 -11.66 -4.04 -3.66
N SER A 48 -11.79 -2.76 -3.32
CA SER A 48 -11.36 -1.62 -4.14
C SER A 48 -10.57 -0.60 -3.33
N ILE A 49 -9.61 0.08 -3.99
CA ILE A 49 -8.91 1.23 -3.41
C ILE A 49 -9.81 2.47 -3.43
N LYS A 50 -9.57 3.38 -2.48
CA LYS A 50 -10.29 4.66 -2.32
C LYS A 50 -9.39 5.84 -2.70
N PRO A 51 -9.23 6.13 -4.00
CA PRO A 51 -8.38 7.22 -4.49
C PRO A 51 -8.79 8.59 -3.98
N GLU A 52 -10.09 8.81 -3.75
CA GLU A 52 -10.65 10.05 -3.22
C GLU A 52 -10.01 10.46 -1.89
N SER A 53 -9.49 9.51 -1.12
CA SER A 53 -8.82 9.75 0.15
C SER A 53 -7.48 10.46 0.01
N LEU A 54 -6.90 10.51 -1.19
CA LEU A 54 -5.73 11.33 -1.47
C LEU A 54 -6.09 12.81 -1.66
N GLU A 55 -7.36 13.17 -1.86
CA GLU A 55 -7.78 14.54 -2.19
C GLU A 55 -8.80 15.11 -1.19
N SER A 56 -9.59 14.25 -0.53
CA SER A 56 -10.72 14.65 0.32
C SER A 56 -10.32 15.38 1.60
N GLY A 57 -9.08 15.20 2.07
CA GLY A 57 -8.62 15.70 3.38
C GLY A 57 -9.20 14.92 4.58
N GLU A 58 -9.99 13.87 4.35
CA GLU A 58 -10.58 13.05 5.41
C GLU A 58 -9.56 12.18 6.14
N VAL A 59 -8.45 11.87 5.48
CA VAL A 59 -7.34 11.11 6.06
C VAL A 59 -6.10 11.99 6.16
N ASP A 60 -5.61 12.17 7.38
CA ASP A 60 -4.34 12.85 7.61
C ASP A 60 -3.18 11.95 7.16
N LEU A 61 -2.50 12.35 6.08
CA LEU A 61 -1.33 11.65 5.54
C LEU A 61 -0.13 12.58 5.59
N SER A 62 0.92 12.14 6.30
CA SER A 62 2.23 12.78 6.17
C SER A 62 2.72 12.72 4.72
N SER A 63 3.69 13.56 4.36
CA SER A 63 4.29 13.53 3.02
C SER A 63 4.83 12.15 2.64
N SER A 64 5.48 11.44 3.58
CA SER A 64 5.98 10.08 3.37
C SER A 64 4.85 9.05 3.28
N SER A 65 3.83 9.14 4.16
CA SER A 65 2.63 8.29 4.10
C SER A 65 1.90 8.44 2.77
N ARG A 66 1.79 9.67 2.25
CA ARG A 66 1.19 9.95 0.94
C ARG A 66 1.95 9.27 -0.19
N LYS A 67 3.28 9.37 -0.22
CA LYS A 67 4.14 8.70 -1.21
C LYS A 67 4.00 7.18 -1.16
N LEU A 68 3.90 6.61 0.04
CA LEU A 68 3.61 5.19 0.22
C LEU A 68 2.25 4.78 -0.36
N VAL A 69 1.19 5.54 -0.08
CA VAL A 69 -0.15 5.23 -0.62
C VAL A 69 -0.17 5.33 -2.15
N LEU A 70 0.45 6.36 -2.73
CA LEU A 70 0.59 6.49 -4.19
C LEU A 70 1.30 5.27 -4.80
N ALA A 71 2.43 4.85 -4.23
CA ALA A 71 3.14 3.65 -4.66
C ALA A 71 2.26 2.39 -4.52
N ALA A 72 1.49 2.28 -3.43
CA ALA A 72 0.61 1.13 -3.20
C ALA A 72 -0.54 1.07 -4.21
N PHE A 73 -1.15 2.21 -4.54
CA PHE A 73 -2.21 2.30 -5.56
C PHE A 73 -1.66 2.06 -6.96
N ASN A 74 -0.46 2.56 -7.27
CA ASN A 74 0.23 2.24 -8.52
C ASN A 74 0.50 0.73 -8.64
N LEU A 75 1.04 0.09 -7.61
CA LEU A 75 1.31 -1.34 -7.64
C LEU A 75 0.04 -2.19 -7.74
N TYR A 76 -1.10 -1.72 -7.22
CA TYR A 76 -2.36 -2.44 -7.28
C TYR A 76 -2.84 -2.67 -8.72
N ASN A 77 -2.88 -1.64 -9.56
CA ASN A 77 -3.40 -1.79 -10.94
C ASN A 77 -2.75 -0.90 -12.00
N GLY A 78 -1.74 -0.09 -11.64
CA GLY A 78 -1.03 0.81 -12.56
C GLY A 78 -1.83 2.02 -13.03
N HIS A 79 -3.08 2.20 -12.58
CA HIS A 79 -3.93 3.32 -13.00
C HIS A 79 -3.51 4.64 -12.36
N TYR A 80 -3.02 4.58 -11.12
CA TYR A 80 -2.55 5.75 -10.37
C TYR A 80 -1.05 5.91 -10.55
N GLU A 81 -0.61 7.08 -10.99
CA GLU A 81 0.81 7.35 -11.22
C GLU A 81 1.56 7.50 -9.89
N ALA A 82 2.77 6.94 -9.85
CA ALA A 82 3.74 7.17 -8.80
C ALA A 82 5.11 7.35 -9.47
N ASP A 83 5.63 8.59 -9.44
CA ASP A 83 6.96 8.85 -9.98
C ASP A 83 8.02 8.16 -9.12
N ILE A 84 8.94 7.45 -9.75
CA ILE A 84 9.96 6.65 -9.05
C ILE A 84 10.86 7.57 -8.23
N PHE A 85 11.38 8.64 -8.84
CA PHE A 85 12.32 9.53 -8.16
C PHE A 85 11.66 10.22 -6.97
N ASP A 86 10.50 10.82 -7.17
CA ASP A 86 9.77 11.49 -6.09
C ASP A 86 9.36 10.50 -4.99
N THR A 87 8.84 9.33 -5.36
CA THR A 87 8.45 8.30 -4.39
C THR A 87 9.62 7.95 -3.50
N PHE A 88 10.77 7.58 -4.06
CA PHE A 88 11.90 7.09 -3.26
C PHE A 88 12.71 8.19 -2.57
N ALA A 89 12.80 9.40 -3.14
CA ALA A 89 13.55 10.51 -2.53
C ALA A 89 12.95 10.99 -1.19
N GLY A 90 11.66 10.70 -0.93
CA GLY A 90 10.95 11.09 0.29
C GLY A 90 10.83 10.02 1.37
N LEU A 91 11.51 8.87 1.22
CA LEU A 91 11.39 7.75 2.15
C LEU A 91 12.66 7.59 2.99
N ASP A 92 12.46 7.22 4.26
CA ASP A 92 13.55 6.68 5.08
C ASP A 92 13.90 5.24 4.64
N ASP A 93 15.00 4.70 5.15
CA ASP A 93 15.48 3.35 4.79
C ASP A 93 14.42 2.26 5.04
N LYS A 94 13.59 2.43 6.07
CA LYS A 94 12.55 1.46 6.43
C LYS A 94 11.45 1.44 5.36
N ASN A 95 10.94 2.61 5.00
CA ASN A 95 9.89 2.77 4.00
C ASN A 95 10.41 2.49 2.59
N PHE A 96 11.66 2.85 2.29
CA PHE A 96 12.33 2.48 1.05
C PHE A 96 12.32 0.95 0.85
N ASN A 97 12.84 0.22 1.84
CA ASN A 97 12.88 -1.25 1.79
C ASN A 97 11.49 -1.87 1.73
N LEU A 98 10.49 -1.26 2.37
CA LEU A 98 9.11 -1.70 2.30
C LEU A 98 8.55 -1.62 0.88
N VAL A 99 8.77 -0.52 0.17
CA VAL A 99 8.34 -0.35 -1.22
C VAL A 99 9.05 -1.34 -2.13
N ILE A 100 10.35 -1.57 -1.95
CA ILE A 100 11.09 -2.59 -2.72
C ILE A 100 10.50 -4.00 -2.50
N GLN A 101 10.14 -4.36 -1.26
CA GLN A 101 9.49 -5.65 -1.00
C GLN A 101 8.11 -5.75 -1.66
N ALA A 102 7.33 -4.66 -1.67
CA ALA A 102 6.03 -4.63 -2.34
C ALA A 102 6.16 -4.77 -3.87
N ILE A 103 7.16 -4.11 -4.47
CA ILE A 103 7.50 -4.27 -5.90
C ILE A 103 7.85 -5.73 -6.20
N LYS A 104 8.70 -6.35 -5.38
CA LYS A 104 9.05 -7.77 -5.53
C LYS A 104 7.83 -8.68 -5.48
N ILE A 105 6.93 -8.45 -4.52
CA ILE A 105 5.65 -9.18 -4.42
C ILE A 105 4.83 -9.00 -5.70
N ARG A 106 4.65 -7.76 -6.16
CA ARG A 106 3.82 -7.43 -7.33
C ARG A 106 4.26 -8.19 -8.59
N PHE A 107 5.57 -8.31 -8.78
CA PHE A 107 6.17 -8.95 -9.95
C PHE A 107 6.63 -10.40 -9.69
N ASN A 108 6.21 -10.98 -8.56
CA ASN A 108 6.56 -12.34 -8.15
C ASN A 108 8.07 -12.62 -8.24
N LYS A 109 8.88 -11.72 -7.67
CA LYS A 109 10.35 -11.79 -7.61
C LYS A 109 10.84 -12.06 -6.18
N ALA A 110 11.97 -12.76 -6.08
CA ALA A 110 12.66 -13.03 -4.82
C ALA A 110 13.49 -11.83 -4.32
#